data_AF-A0A505IHY7-F1
#
_entry.id   AF-A0A505IHY7-F1
#
_cell.length_a   1.000
_cell.length_b   1.000
_cell.length_c   1.000
_cell.angle_alpha   90.00
_cell.angle_beta   90.00
_cell.angle_gamma   90.00
#
_symmetry.space_group_name_H-M   'P 1'
#
loop_
_entity.id
_entity.type
_entity.pdbx_description
1 polymer ?
#
loop_
_entity_poly.entity_id
_entity_poly.type
_entity_poly.pdbx_seq_one_letter_code
_entity_poly.pdbx_strand_id
1 'polypeptide(L)'
;MKKSLQFLLTLCFAAFVLASCGQEELAIDDSKEVSETVTSASKAVENGGLDLMLIQDESVIFPQSQGVYDFHENELTIVKQYLPMADLEDSSASASDVTLYEGQIESDFQRHFSHSEVQLSNDPYQIYEITYQDASYTVEGKHLTIKADGRTFEFTLDLDNQQAYDQNGVSYDIQVDQ
;
A
#
# COMPACT_ATOMS: atom_id res chain seq x y z
N MET A 1 38.39 -45.68 -41.06
CA MET A 1 37.05 -45.67 -41.70
C MET A 1 36.09 -46.49 -40.83
N LYS A 2 34.88 -45.96 -40.63
CA LYS A 2 33.66 -46.58 -40.02
C LYS A 2 33.72 -46.77 -38.48
N LYS A 3 33.04 -45.91 -37.69
CA LYS A 3 31.59 -45.88 -37.36
C LYS A 3 31.19 -47.18 -36.63
N SER A 4 30.49 -47.23 -35.50
CA SER A 4 29.69 -46.25 -34.75
C SER A 4 29.16 -46.94 -33.48
N LEU A 5 29.22 -46.20 -32.36
CA LEU A 5 28.10 -45.88 -31.48
C LEU A 5 27.22 -47.02 -30.91
N GLN A 6 27.51 -47.31 -29.62
CA GLN A 6 26.63 -47.42 -28.44
C GLN A 6 25.26 -48.09 -28.54
N PHE A 7 25.03 -49.06 -27.64
CA PHE A 7 23.84 -49.09 -26.77
C PHE A 7 24.22 -49.85 -25.50
N LEU A 8 24.31 -49.15 -24.37
CA LEU A 8 24.37 -49.78 -23.05
C LEU A 8 23.31 -49.11 -22.18
N LEU A 9 22.16 -49.76 -22.17
CA LEU A 9 21.01 -49.46 -21.33
C LEU A 9 21.39 -49.87 -19.91
N THR A 10 21.52 -48.91 -18.98
CA THR A 10 21.61 -49.24 -17.55
C THR A 10 20.63 -48.37 -16.77
N LEU A 11 19.77 -49.08 -16.06
CA LEU A 11 18.62 -48.67 -15.27
C LEU A 11 19.07 -48.16 -13.88
N CYS A 12 18.23 -47.30 -13.28
CA CYS A 12 18.06 -47.09 -11.84
C CYS A 12 19.24 -46.49 -11.04
N PHE A 13 19.08 -45.27 -10.52
CA PHE A 13 18.55 -45.05 -9.17
C PHE A 13 18.44 -43.55 -8.90
N ALA A 14 17.26 -43.12 -8.45
CA ALA A 14 17.02 -41.78 -7.94
C ALA A 14 17.89 -41.56 -6.69
N ALA A 15 18.84 -40.64 -6.77
CA ALA A 15 19.47 -40.03 -5.61
C ALA A 15 18.87 -38.64 -5.45
N PHE A 16 17.71 -38.59 -4.79
CA PHE A 16 17.26 -37.40 -4.08
C PHE A 16 18.31 -37.10 -3.00
N VAL A 17 19.27 -36.23 -3.32
CA VAL A 17 20.05 -35.57 -2.28
C VAL A 17 19.18 -34.43 -1.79
N LEU A 18 18.49 -34.71 -0.69
CA LEU A 18 17.81 -33.75 0.14
C LEU A 18 18.81 -32.64 0.47
N ALA A 19 18.62 -31.46 -0.11
CA ALA A 19 19.21 -30.24 0.41
C ALA A 19 18.62 -30.06 1.82
N SER A 20 19.45 -30.34 2.83
CA SER A 20 19.15 -29.99 4.21
C SER A 20 19.03 -28.47 4.28
N CYS A 21 17.80 -27.95 4.30
CA CYS A 21 17.53 -26.63 4.84
C CYS A 21 18.03 -26.64 6.29
N GLY A 22 19.20 -26.04 6.51
CA GLY A 22 19.60 -25.62 7.83
C GLY A 22 18.54 -24.65 8.33
N GLN A 23 17.80 -25.07 9.35
CA GLN A 23 16.89 -24.21 10.07
C GLN A 23 17.78 -23.28 10.90
N GLU A 24 18.08 -22.10 10.37
CA GLU A 24 18.62 -21.01 11.18
C GLU A 24 17.50 -20.56 12.12
N GLU A 25 17.55 -21.06 13.35
CA GLU A 25 16.81 -20.53 14.48
C GLU A 25 17.34 -19.12 14.74
N LEU A 26 16.69 -18.11 14.15
CA LEU A 26 16.87 -16.72 14.55
C LEU A 26 16.34 -16.59 15.98
N ALA A 27 17.21 -16.78 16.96
CA ALA A 27 16.96 -16.40 18.33
C ALA A 27 16.77 -14.87 18.35
N ILE A 28 15.52 -14.42 18.48
CA ILE A 28 15.21 -13.03 18.78
C ILE A 28 15.61 -12.81 20.24
N ASP A 29 16.65 -12.02 20.45
CA ASP A 29 17.06 -11.56 21.76
C ASP A 29 16.11 -10.43 22.20
N ASP A 30 15.04 -10.80 22.89
CA ASP A 30 14.02 -9.89 23.46
C ASP A 30 14.59 -8.91 24.52
N SER A 31 15.90 -8.88 24.76
CA SER A 31 16.53 -8.02 25.78
C SER A 31 17.16 -6.73 25.24
N LYS A 32 17.10 -6.49 23.93
CA LYS A 32 17.34 -5.15 23.38
C LYS A 32 16.00 -4.44 23.19
N GLU A 33 15.66 -3.59 24.16
CA GLU A 33 14.86 -2.40 23.87
C GLU A 33 15.48 -1.76 22.63
N VAL A 34 14.80 -1.89 21.50
CA VAL A 34 15.02 -1.01 20.35
C VAL A 34 14.67 0.35 20.91
N SER A 35 15.69 1.15 21.20
CA SER A 35 15.55 2.56 21.47
C SER A 35 14.82 3.15 20.28
N GLU A 36 13.50 3.28 20.41
CA GLU A 36 12.63 4.05 19.52
C GLU A 36 13.07 5.51 19.61
N THR A 37 14.13 5.80 18.87
CA THR A 37 14.42 7.13 18.40
C THR A 37 14.46 7.03 16.89
N VAL A 38 13.29 6.75 16.29
CA VAL A 38 12.97 7.31 14.97
C VAL A 38 12.72 8.78 15.21
N THR A 39 13.80 9.52 15.48
CA THR A 39 13.75 10.98 15.44
C THR A 39 13.97 11.35 13.98
N SER A 40 13.00 11.03 13.13
CA SER A 40 12.91 11.64 11.81
C SER A 40 12.59 13.10 12.08
N ALA A 41 13.59 13.96 11.98
CA ALA A 41 13.36 15.38 11.83
C ALA A 41 12.62 15.54 10.49
N SER A 42 11.29 15.43 10.53
CA SER A 42 10.41 15.62 9.37
C SER A 42 10.77 16.93 8.71
N LYS A 43 11.31 16.84 7.49
CA LYS A 43 11.55 18.01 6.66
C LYS A 43 10.21 18.50 6.13
N ALA A 44 10.14 19.79 5.82
CA ALA A 44 8.96 20.34 5.16
C ALA A 44 8.74 19.62 3.83
N VAL A 45 7.49 19.31 3.49
CA VAL A 45 7.14 18.81 2.16
C VAL A 45 7.40 19.93 1.16
N GLU A 46 8.46 19.81 0.39
CA GLU A 46 8.85 20.76 -0.66
C GLU A 46 8.57 20.19 -2.05
N ASN A 47 8.41 21.08 -3.04
CA ASN A 47 8.17 20.71 -4.43
C ASN A 47 9.30 19.82 -4.99
N GLY A 48 8.97 18.57 -5.32
CA GLY A 48 9.70 17.69 -6.23
C GLY A 48 11.12 17.30 -5.80
N GLY A 49 11.35 15.99 -5.66
CA GLY A 49 12.69 15.39 -5.63
C GLY A 49 13.05 14.63 -4.35
N LEU A 50 12.14 14.57 -3.39
CA LEU A 50 12.25 13.72 -2.21
C LEU A 50 11.21 12.61 -2.26
N ASP A 51 11.50 11.52 -1.58
CA ASP A 51 10.52 10.46 -1.36
C ASP A 51 9.49 10.97 -0.36
N LEU A 52 8.23 10.67 -0.64
CA LEU A 52 7.08 11.13 0.14
C LEU A 52 6.15 9.95 0.40
N MET A 53 5.93 9.64 1.66
CA MET A 53 4.99 8.61 2.06
C MET A 53 3.89 9.23 2.93
N LEU A 54 2.64 8.97 2.58
CA LEU A 54 1.46 9.31 3.35
C LEU A 54 0.88 8.02 3.92
N ILE A 55 0.89 7.88 5.24
CA ILE A 55 0.35 6.68 5.93
C ILE A 55 -0.90 7.09 6.67
N GLN A 56 -2.01 6.43 6.38
CA GLN A 56 -3.28 6.72 7.05
C GLN A 56 -3.15 6.58 8.58
N ASP A 57 -3.66 7.57 9.29
CA ASP A 57 -3.98 7.48 10.73
C ASP A 57 -5.31 6.76 10.94
N GLU A 58 -5.53 6.19 12.13
CA GLU A 58 -6.84 5.65 12.51
C GLU A 58 -7.95 6.67 12.21
N SER A 59 -8.88 6.27 11.34
CA SER A 59 -9.94 7.13 10.82
C SER A 59 -11.27 6.43 10.93
N VAL A 60 -12.21 7.05 11.65
CA VAL A 60 -13.59 6.56 11.79
C VAL A 60 -14.56 7.22 10.81
N ILE A 61 -14.07 8.18 10.02
CA ILE A 61 -14.89 9.07 9.18
C ILE A 61 -15.08 8.55 7.76
N PHE A 62 -14.28 7.58 7.33
CA PHE A 62 -14.38 6.95 6.02
C PHE A 62 -14.19 5.44 6.15
N PRO A 63 -14.91 4.62 5.35
CA PRO A 63 -14.86 3.15 5.41
C PRO A 63 -13.57 2.52 4.86
N GLN A 64 -12.43 2.91 5.43
CA GLN A 64 -11.09 2.48 5.05
C GLN A 64 -10.29 2.17 6.30
N SER A 65 -9.81 0.93 6.41
CA SER A 65 -8.93 0.53 7.50
C SER A 65 -7.48 0.89 7.24
N GLN A 66 -7.06 0.93 5.97
CA GLN A 66 -5.70 1.25 5.59
C GLN A 66 -5.66 2.06 4.29
N GLY A 67 -4.76 3.02 4.25
CA GLY A 67 -4.49 3.86 3.10
C GLY A 67 -3.04 4.32 3.11
N VAL A 68 -2.31 4.02 2.04
CA VAL A 68 -0.93 4.47 1.87
C VAL A 68 -0.78 5.09 0.49
N TYR A 69 -0.07 6.21 0.42
CA TYR A 69 0.45 6.76 -0.82
C TYR A 69 1.97 6.82 -0.66
N ASP A 70 2.68 5.98 -1.39
CA ASP A 70 4.14 5.90 -1.37
C ASP A 70 4.68 6.44 -2.70
N PHE A 71 5.29 7.61 -2.64
CA PHE A 71 5.94 8.26 -3.77
C PHE A 71 7.45 8.10 -3.66
N HIS A 72 8.05 7.38 -4.61
CA HIS A 72 9.48 7.10 -4.65
C HIS A 72 9.99 7.14 -6.09
N GLU A 73 11.09 7.84 -6.36
CA GLU A 73 11.74 7.88 -7.69
C GLU A 73 10.78 8.08 -8.90
N ASN A 74 9.80 9.00 -8.79
CA ASN A 74 8.75 9.26 -9.80
C ASN A 74 7.76 8.11 -10.02
N GLU A 75 7.67 7.19 -9.09
CA GLU A 75 6.64 6.17 -8.98
C GLU A 75 5.69 6.52 -7.83
N LEU A 76 4.40 6.27 -8.01
CA LEU A 76 3.40 6.36 -6.94
C LEU A 76 2.74 5.01 -6.75
N THR A 77 2.98 4.38 -5.60
CA THR A 77 2.25 3.19 -5.17
C THR A 77 1.16 3.59 -4.19
N ILE A 78 -0.06 3.11 -4.44
CA ILE A 78 -1.22 3.36 -3.59
C ILE A 78 -1.73 2.04 -3.06
N VAL A 79 -1.85 1.93 -1.74
CA VAL A 79 -2.44 0.78 -1.05
C VAL A 79 -3.72 1.22 -0.35
N LYS A 80 -4.79 0.44 -0.51
CA LYS A 80 -6.09 0.70 0.12
C LYS A 80 -6.69 -0.59 0.65
N GLN A 81 -7.33 -0.52 1.82
CA GLN A 81 -8.19 -1.56 2.35
C GLN A 81 -9.51 -0.93 2.79
N TYR A 82 -10.62 -1.42 2.23
CA TYR A 82 -11.96 -0.93 2.54
C TYR A 82 -12.65 -1.85 3.55
N LEU A 83 -13.51 -1.27 4.36
CA LEU A 83 -14.34 -1.99 5.34
C LEU A 83 -15.78 -2.00 4.85
N PRO A 84 -16.30 -3.10 4.27
CA PRO A 84 -17.70 -3.20 3.87
C PRO A 84 -18.64 -3.15 5.10
N MET A 85 -19.81 -2.52 4.95
CA MET A 85 -20.75 -2.35 6.08
C MET A 85 -21.28 -3.68 6.64
N ALA A 86 -21.24 -4.75 5.86
CA ALA A 86 -21.69 -6.08 6.29
C ALA A 86 -20.95 -6.62 7.53
N ASP A 87 -19.77 -6.07 7.86
CA ASP A 87 -18.94 -6.47 9.00
C ASP A 87 -18.99 -5.48 10.18
N LEU A 88 -19.74 -4.38 10.08
CA LEU A 88 -20.00 -3.51 11.24
C LEU A 88 -21.11 -4.14 12.09
N GLU A 89 -20.73 -4.73 13.22
CA GLU A 89 -21.58 -5.54 14.13
C GLU A 89 -22.82 -4.82 14.72
N ASP A 90 -23.11 -3.57 14.33
CA ASP A 90 -24.20 -2.75 14.87
C ASP A 90 -25.33 -2.57 13.84
N SER A 91 -26.29 -3.49 13.85
CA SER A 91 -27.38 -3.60 12.88
C SER A 91 -28.51 -2.56 13.06
N SER A 92 -28.20 -1.31 13.36
CA SER A 92 -29.18 -0.21 13.47
C SER A 92 -29.15 0.79 12.29
N ALA A 93 -28.23 0.62 11.34
CA ALA A 93 -28.09 1.51 10.20
C ALA A 93 -29.33 1.44 9.28
N SER A 94 -29.78 2.59 8.76
CA SER A 94 -30.87 2.62 7.79
C SER A 94 -30.38 2.17 6.41
N ALA A 95 -31.29 1.69 5.55
CA ALA A 95 -30.93 1.31 4.17
C ALA A 95 -30.28 2.45 3.37
N SER A 96 -30.65 3.71 3.68
CA SER A 96 -30.00 4.90 3.09
C SER A 96 -28.57 5.08 3.56
N ASP A 97 -28.27 4.78 4.84
CA ASP A 97 -26.91 4.89 5.37
C ASP A 97 -26.01 3.81 4.76
N VAL A 98 -26.53 2.59 4.59
CA VAL A 98 -25.85 1.49 3.88
C VAL A 98 -25.51 1.90 2.45
N THR A 99 -26.49 2.42 1.71
CA THR A 99 -26.29 2.84 0.30
C THR A 99 -25.26 3.96 0.19
N LEU A 100 -25.30 4.93 1.11
CA LEU A 100 -24.33 6.03 1.13
C LEU A 100 -22.91 5.51 1.39
N TYR A 101 -22.77 4.62 2.35
CA TYR A 101 -21.49 4.03 2.76
C TYR A 101 -20.87 3.18 1.65
N GLU A 102 -21.65 2.28 1.03
CA GLU A 102 -21.20 1.51 -0.13
C GLU A 102 -20.84 2.42 -1.31
N GLY A 103 -21.63 3.48 -1.54
CA GLY A 103 -21.35 4.47 -2.58
C GLY A 103 -20.05 5.24 -2.35
N GLN A 104 -19.67 5.50 -1.09
CA GLN A 104 -18.39 6.14 -0.75
C GLN A 104 -17.21 5.22 -1.08
N ILE A 105 -17.29 3.93 -0.71
CA ILE A 105 -16.27 2.93 -1.05
C ILE A 105 -16.13 2.82 -2.57
N GLU A 106 -17.23 2.61 -3.29
CA GLU A 106 -17.21 2.43 -4.74
C GLU A 106 -16.61 3.66 -5.44
N SER A 107 -17.01 4.88 -5.05
CA SER A 107 -16.48 6.11 -5.62
C SER A 107 -14.97 6.26 -5.41
N ASP A 108 -14.48 5.95 -4.22
CA ASP A 108 -13.06 5.99 -3.91
C ASP A 108 -12.28 4.88 -4.64
N PHE A 109 -12.82 3.67 -4.68
CA PHE A 109 -12.24 2.55 -5.41
C PHE A 109 -12.11 2.87 -6.90
N GLN A 110 -13.15 3.40 -7.53
CA GLN A 110 -13.11 3.76 -8.95
C GLN A 110 -12.07 4.86 -9.23
N ARG A 111 -11.88 5.81 -8.32
CA ARG A 111 -10.85 6.85 -8.47
C ARG A 111 -9.44 6.27 -8.50
N HIS A 112 -9.18 5.26 -7.67
CA HIS A 112 -7.85 4.69 -7.47
C HIS A 112 -7.56 3.49 -8.37
N PHE A 113 -8.54 2.67 -8.72
CA PHE A 113 -8.31 1.34 -9.30
C PHE A 113 -9.06 1.05 -10.60
N SER A 114 -9.89 1.97 -11.12
CA SER A 114 -10.73 1.77 -12.33
C SER A 114 -9.95 1.44 -13.62
N HIS A 115 -8.63 1.57 -13.61
CA HIS A 115 -7.77 1.32 -14.76
C HIS A 115 -6.95 0.03 -14.62
N SER A 116 -7.12 -0.67 -13.50
CA SER A 116 -6.64 -2.01 -13.30
C SER A 116 -7.72 -3.03 -13.69
N GLU A 117 -7.35 -4.31 -13.78
CA GLU A 117 -8.32 -5.39 -13.93
C GLU A 117 -8.94 -5.82 -12.59
N VAL A 118 -8.54 -5.18 -11.49
CA VAL A 118 -9.00 -5.50 -10.13
C VAL A 118 -10.44 -5.05 -9.95
N GLN A 119 -11.25 -5.88 -9.32
CA GLN A 119 -12.65 -5.60 -9.01
C GLN A 119 -12.82 -5.40 -7.52
N LEU A 120 -13.73 -4.49 -7.14
CA LEU A 120 -14.09 -4.31 -5.75
C LEU A 120 -14.73 -5.60 -5.21
N SER A 121 -14.14 -6.11 -4.13
CA SER A 121 -14.57 -7.27 -3.38
C SER A 121 -15.30 -6.84 -2.10
N ASN A 122 -16.22 -7.68 -1.64
CA ASN A 122 -16.88 -7.55 -0.33
C ASN A 122 -16.08 -8.21 0.81
N ASP A 123 -14.86 -8.69 0.55
CA ASP A 123 -13.96 -9.23 1.58
C ASP A 123 -13.29 -8.08 2.36
N PRO A 124 -13.54 -7.92 3.67
CA PRO A 124 -12.95 -6.85 4.48
C PRO A 124 -11.42 -6.97 4.61
N TYR A 125 -10.85 -8.14 4.31
CA TYR A 125 -9.40 -8.38 4.36
C TYR A 125 -8.72 -8.16 3.01
N GLN A 126 -9.47 -7.81 1.95
CA GLN A 126 -8.90 -7.53 0.65
C GLN A 126 -8.10 -6.22 0.66
N ILE A 127 -6.81 -6.35 0.38
CA ILE A 127 -5.91 -5.21 0.15
C ILE A 127 -5.81 -4.97 -1.35
N TYR A 128 -5.95 -3.73 -1.76
CA TYR A 128 -5.80 -3.27 -3.14
C TYR A 128 -4.51 -2.47 -3.26
N GLU A 129 -3.74 -2.76 -4.30
CA GLU A 129 -2.47 -2.10 -4.57
C GLU A 129 -2.40 -1.75 -6.06
N ILE A 130 -1.94 -0.53 -6.34
CA ILE A 130 -1.68 -0.08 -7.71
C ILE A 130 -0.46 0.83 -7.73
N THR A 131 0.34 0.67 -8.77
CA THR A 131 1.55 1.46 -8.98
C THR A 131 1.42 2.26 -10.27
N TYR A 132 1.71 3.56 -10.18
CA TYR A 132 1.71 4.48 -11.30
C TYR A 132 3.12 4.97 -11.59
N GLN A 133 3.49 4.94 -12.87
CA GLN A 133 4.74 5.46 -13.37
C GLN A 133 4.63 6.96 -13.72
N ASP A 134 5.78 7.61 -13.90
CA ASP A 134 5.90 9.02 -14.31
C ASP A 134 5.09 9.97 -13.39
N ALA A 135 5.01 9.62 -12.11
CA ALA A 135 4.34 10.40 -11.10
C ALA A 135 5.16 11.64 -10.73
N SER A 136 4.45 12.66 -10.28
CA SER A 136 5.03 13.87 -9.70
C SER A 136 4.11 14.41 -8.62
N TYR A 137 4.66 15.16 -7.67
CA TYR A 137 3.84 15.91 -6.73
C TYR A 137 4.26 17.38 -6.68
N THR A 138 3.31 18.22 -6.29
CA THR A 138 3.48 19.66 -6.14
C THR A 138 2.86 20.10 -4.84
N VAL A 139 3.54 20.98 -4.11
CA VAL A 139 3.06 21.67 -2.92
C VAL A 139 2.87 23.15 -3.24
N GLU A 140 1.63 23.64 -3.10
CA GLU A 140 1.24 25.03 -3.27
C GLU A 140 0.51 25.53 -2.02
N GLY A 141 1.22 26.26 -1.16
CA GLY A 141 0.67 26.71 0.13
C GLY A 141 0.33 25.52 1.02
N LYS A 142 -0.96 25.29 1.28
CA LYS A 142 -1.47 24.16 2.07
C LYS A 142 -1.97 22.99 1.21
N HIS A 143 -1.71 23.01 -0.08
CA HIS A 143 -2.20 21.97 -0.99
C HIS A 143 -1.04 21.11 -1.47
N LEU A 144 -1.16 19.80 -1.25
CA LEU A 144 -0.34 18.79 -1.90
C LEU A 144 -1.16 18.18 -3.02
N THR A 145 -0.56 18.11 -4.21
CA THR A 145 -1.17 17.52 -5.39
C THR A 145 -0.23 16.49 -5.98
N ILE A 146 -0.62 15.23 -5.99
CA ILE A 146 0.11 14.14 -6.65
C ILE A 146 -0.57 13.86 -7.99
N LYS A 147 0.21 13.86 -9.07
CA LYS A 147 -0.25 13.58 -10.43
C LYS A 147 0.42 12.32 -10.95
N ALA A 148 -0.37 11.40 -11.48
CA ALA A 148 0.12 10.12 -11.97
C ALA A 148 -0.83 9.55 -13.03
N ASP A 149 -0.33 9.18 -14.21
CA ASP A 149 -1.10 8.60 -15.32
C ASP A 149 -2.44 9.33 -15.59
N GLY A 150 -2.39 10.66 -15.70
CA GLY A 150 -3.57 11.51 -15.96
C GLY A 150 -4.54 11.68 -14.80
N ARG A 151 -4.25 11.10 -13.62
CA ARG A 151 -5.02 11.28 -12.38
C ARG A 151 -4.37 12.32 -11.49
N THR A 152 -5.21 12.87 -10.60
CA THR A 152 -4.81 13.84 -9.60
C THR A 152 -5.34 13.38 -8.25
N PHE A 153 -4.45 13.29 -7.27
CA PHE A 153 -4.75 13.04 -5.87
C PHE A 153 -4.43 14.32 -5.09
N GLU A 154 -5.43 14.84 -4.37
CA GLU A 154 -5.35 16.13 -3.69
C GLU A 154 -5.44 15.96 -2.19
N PHE A 155 -4.55 16.66 -1.50
CA PHE A 155 -4.48 16.66 -0.05
C PHE A 155 -4.38 18.08 0.49
N THR A 156 -5.01 18.31 1.64
CA THR A 156 -4.80 19.51 2.44
C THR A 156 -3.74 19.22 3.50
N LEU A 157 -2.68 20.01 3.53
CA LEU A 157 -1.57 19.88 4.47
C LEU A 157 -1.86 20.65 5.76
N ASP A 158 -1.67 19.97 6.88
CA ASP A 158 -1.46 20.55 8.20
C ASP A 158 0.00 20.35 8.62
N LEU A 159 0.85 21.29 8.21
CA LEU A 159 2.29 21.24 8.45
C LEU A 159 2.65 21.38 9.94
N ASP A 160 1.77 21.96 10.76
CA ASP A 160 2.02 22.10 12.20
C ASP A 160 1.94 20.74 12.90
N ASN A 161 1.09 19.83 12.36
CA ASN A 161 0.87 18.49 12.88
C ASN A 161 1.47 17.38 12.00
N GLN A 162 2.15 17.73 10.90
CA GLN A 162 2.71 16.78 9.92
C GLN A 162 1.65 15.84 9.31
N GLN A 163 0.46 16.37 9.07
CA GLN A 163 -0.67 15.61 8.54
C GLN A 163 -1.10 16.09 7.15
N ALA A 164 -1.62 15.16 6.37
CA ALA A 164 -2.30 15.39 5.10
C ALA A 164 -3.73 14.86 5.19
N TYR A 165 -4.69 15.59 4.62
CA TYR A 165 -6.09 15.21 4.60
C TYR A 165 -6.57 15.04 3.16
N ASP A 166 -7.08 13.86 2.80
CA ASP A 166 -7.66 13.65 1.48
C ASP A 166 -9.07 14.27 1.34
N GLN A 167 -9.67 14.13 0.16
CA GLN A 167 -11.00 14.68 -0.13
C GLN A 167 -12.13 14.01 0.66
N ASN A 168 -11.90 12.83 1.23
CA ASN A 168 -12.84 12.14 2.12
C ASN A 168 -12.60 12.54 3.59
N GLY A 169 -11.61 13.40 3.85
CA GLY A 169 -11.22 13.86 5.17
C GLY A 169 -10.28 12.90 5.91
N VAL A 170 -9.88 11.77 5.31
CA VAL A 170 -8.98 10.81 5.96
C VAL A 170 -7.64 11.48 6.23
N SER A 171 -7.16 11.36 7.46
CA SER A 171 -5.87 11.87 7.90
C SER A 171 -4.77 10.89 7.55
N TYR A 172 -3.62 11.42 7.14
CA TYR A 172 -2.41 10.67 6.87
C TYR A 172 -1.23 11.38 7.54
N ASP A 173 -0.41 10.62 8.25
CA ASP A 173 0.92 11.04 8.68
C ASP A 173 1.83 11.20 7.46
N ILE A 174 2.62 12.28 7.46
CA ILE A 174 3.55 12.60 6.39
C ILE A 174 4.96 12.13 6.78
N GLN A 175 5.57 11.30 5.93
CA GLN A 175 6.99 10.93 6.02
C GLN A 175 7.72 11.39 4.75
N VAL A 176 8.91 11.96 4.93
CA VAL A 176 9.74 12.49 3.82
C VAL A 176 11.17 12.01 3.99
N ASP A 177 11.67 11.24 3.04
CA ASP A 177 13.02 10.65 3.04
C ASP A 177 13.88 11.17 1.87
N GLN A 178 15.22 11.06 2.02
CA GLN A 178 16.23 11.53 1.07
C GLN A 178 17.06 10.40 0.47
#